data_AF-A0AAV1HZA2-F1
#
_entry.id   AF-A0AAV1HZA2-F1
#
_cell.length_a   1.000
_cell.length_b   1.000
_cell.length_c   1.000
_cell.angle_alpha   90.00
_cell.angle_beta   90.00
_cell.angle_gamma   90.00
#
_symmetry.space_group_name_H-M   'P 1'
#
loop_
_entity.id
_entity.type
_entity.pdbx_description
1 polymer ?
#
loop_
_entity_poly.entity_id
_entity_poly.type
_entity_poly.pdbx_seq_one_letter_code
_entity_poly.pdbx_strand_id
1 'polypeptide(L)'
;MASGASDEWVAGVAPLPPTVLTDLRQVWNPEGTNPGPAQNEFRHRNVVHHRPRAPPRRRFNILAEQPVDIEAMVFQAPEVRIRNDSQNVHDSTVMAGTNVALQKLADKGYSTDGDTKATVVEMINASSLDSVGKEKALRVLRSLGSDEHSRYGLSEQDALALVCARIADPVNTDNRAVLSDMLAQNLADNVVDGMIMCSSGKINRLTQTLQVLDADQTLVDIKPKWAVREEIADNASKVRDDVLGSLTDEERKGYDDDTDSTAAGRMRDALTQQCRKSYVEAGILSEEQLEAELSPFLTEF
;
A
#
# COMPACT_ATOMS: atom_id res chain seq x y z
N MET A 1 64.43 -31.88 20.48
CA MET A 1 64.74 -30.54 19.96
C MET A 1 63.43 -29.97 19.44
N ALA A 2 62.69 -29.31 20.32
CA ALA A 2 62.45 -27.84 20.38
C ALA A 2 61.06 -27.56 19.78
N SER A 3 59.99 -27.47 20.59
CA SER A 3 59.54 -26.31 21.39
C SER A 3 59.22 -25.08 20.54
N GLY A 4 57.95 -24.67 20.51
CA GLY A 4 57.50 -23.42 19.91
C GLY A 4 56.02 -23.20 20.16
N ALA A 5 55.70 -22.73 21.35
CA ALA A 5 54.41 -22.18 21.74
C ALA A 5 54.34 -20.68 21.40
N SER A 6 53.13 -20.18 21.14
CA SER A 6 52.67 -18.80 21.33
C SER A 6 51.15 -18.79 21.07
N ASP A 7 50.32 -18.67 22.10
CA ASP A 7 49.80 -17.44 22.73
C ASP A 7 48.65 -16.84 21.89
N GLU A 8 47.40 -17.06 22.32
CA GLU A 8 46.63 -16.20 23.24
C GLU A 8 46.27 -14.84 22.62
N TRP A 9 45.03 -14.75 22.12
CA TRP A 9 44.22 -13.52 22.14
C TRP A 9 42.77 -13.89 22.43
N VAL A 10 42.40 -13.88 23.71
CA VAL A 10 41.01 -13.90 24.17
C VAL A 10 40.56 -12.45 24.28
N ALA A 11 39.77 -11.98 23.31
CA ALA A 11 39.09 -10.69 23.42
C ALA A 11 37.80 -10.87 24.22
N GLY A 12 37.87 -10.49 25.50
CA GLY A 12 36.72 -10.38 26.38
C GLY A 12 35.81 -9.24 25.94
N VAL A 13 34.56 -9.58 25.62
CA VAL A 13 33.47 -8.61 25.49
C VAL A 13 32.89 -8.38 26.88
N ALA A 14 33.07 -7.16 27.39
CA ALA A 14 32.53 -6.73 28.67
C ALA A 14 30.98 -6.73 28.65
N PRO A 15 30.30 -7.15 29.73
CA PRO A 15 28.86 -7.04 29.83
C PRO A 15 28.45 -5.56 29.99
N LEU A 16 27.49 -5.13 29.16
CA LEU A 16 26.87 -3.82 29.27
C LEU A 16 26.10 -3.68 30.60
N PRO A 17 26.14 -2.51 31.24
CA PRO A 17 25.42 -2.27 32.49
C PRO A 17 23.90 -2.25 32.28
N PRO A 18 23.10 -2.67 33.29
CA PRO A 18 21.65 -2.63 33.20
C PRO A 18 21.16 -1.18 33.14
N THR A 19 20.47 -0.84 32.06
CA THR A 19 19.81 0.45 31.92
C THR A 19 18.64 0.51 32.89
N VAL A 20 18.71 1.48 33.79
CA VAL A 20 17.71 1.80 34.81
C VAL A 20 16.42 2.24 34.10
N LEU A 21 15.39 1.40 34.18
CA LEU A 21 13.99 1.77 33.95
C LEU A 21 13.64 2.93 34.89
N THR A 22 13.59 4.13 34.33
CA THR A 22 13.09 5.29 35.07
C THR A 22 11.60 5.39 34.85
N ASP A 23 10.91 5.27 35.96
CA ASP A 23 9.47 5.32 36.21
C ASP A 23 8.85 6.64 35.71
N LEU A 24 8.04 6.58 34.65
CA LEU A 24 7.15 7.67 34.23
C LEU A 24 5.71 7.29 34.58
N ARG A 25 5.41 7.28 35.88
CA ARG A 25 4.06 7.34 36.42
C ARG A 25 3.95 8.50 37.40
N GLN A 26 3.36 9.59 36.95
CA GLN A 26 2.81 10.73 37.71
C GLN A 26 2.54 11.83 36.66
N VAL A 27 1.40 12.51 36.50
CA VAL A 27 0.22 12.77 37.32
C VAL A 27 -0.90 13.13 36.31
N TRP A 28 -2.05 12.47 36.35
CA TRP A 28 -3.28 13.04 35.77
C TRP A 28 -4.29 13.20 36.91
N ASN A 29 -4.58 14.44 37.25
CA ASN A 29 -5.46 14.87 38.34
C ASN A 29 -6.73 15.46 37.71
N PRO A 30 -7.94 14.89 37.89
CA PRO A 30 -9.15 15.40 37.28
C PRO A 30 -9.98 16.17 38.32
N GLU A 31 -9.61 17.40 38.65
CA GLU A 31 -10.50 18.33 39.37
C GLU A 31 -10.40 19.73 38.77
N GLY A 32 -11.29 20.02 37.83
CA GLY A 32 -11.44 21.31 37.17
C GLY A 32 -12.90 21.76 37.27
N THR A 33 -13.13 22.63 38.25
CA THR A 33 -14.41 23.21 38.66
C THR A 33 -15.12 23.98 37.53
N ASN A 34 -16.44 23.93 37.60
CA ASN A 34 -17.40 24.50 36.66
C ASN A 34 -17.78 25.93 37.10
N PRO A 35 -17.40 27.00 36.39
CA PRO A 35 -17.91 28.34 36.69
C PRO A 35 -19.24 28.59 35.96
N GLY A 36 -20.27 28.90 36.75
CA GLY A 36 -21.64 29.15 36.30
C GLY A 36 -21.83 30.42 35.43
N PRO A 37 -23.03 30.60 34.87
CA PRO A 37 -23.28 31.61 33.85
C PRO A 37 -23.42 33.02 34.46
N ALA A 38 -22.58 33.94 33.98
CA ALA A 38 -22.72 35.37 34.23
C ALA A 38 -23.94 35.91 33.48
N GLN A 39 -24.87 36.47 34.24
CA GLN A 39 -26.00 37.26 33.75
C GLN A 39 -25.46 38.54 33.12
N ASN A 40 -25.85 38.82 31.87
CA ASN A 40 -25.54 40.07 31.20
C ASN A 40 -26.85 40.75 30.78
N GLU A 41 -27.22 41.78 31.54
CA GLU A 41 -28.34 42.69 31.24
C GLU A 41 -28.00 43.52 29.99
N PHE A 42 -28.71 43.30 28.88
CA PHE A 42 -28.69 44.22 27.75
C PHE A 42 -30.02 44.96 27.63
N ARG A 43 -29.93 46.28 27.85
CA ARG A 43 -31.00 47.27 27.75
C ARG A 43 -31.53 47.36 26.32
N HIS A 44 -32.85 47.28 26.19
CA HIS A 44 -33.59 47.58 24.97
C HIS A 44 -33.42 49.04 24.54
N ARG A 45 -32.88 49.28 23.34
CA ARG A 45 -33.11 50.51 22.58
C ARG A 45 -34.04 50.20 21.40
N ASN A 46 -35.23 50.80 21.43
CA ASN A 46 -36.20 50.78 20.34
C ASN A 46 -35.64 51.55 19.15
N VAL A 47 -35.39 50.84 18.04
CA VAL A 47 -35.14 51.44 16.72
C VAL A 47 -36.31 51.07 15.82
N VAL A 48 -37.12 52.07 15.46
CA VAL A 48 -38.21 51.95 14.51
C VAL A 48 -37.61 51.94 13.11
N HIS A 49 -37.46 50.76 12.49
CA HIS A 49 -37.10 50.64 11.09
C HIS A 49 -38.36 50.67 10.21
N HIS A 50 -38.49 51.72 9.40
CA HIS A 50 -39.44 51.78 8.30
C HIS A 50 -39.17 50.65 7.30
N ARG A 51 -40.13 49.73 7.14
CA ARG A 51 -40.05 48.68 6.11
C ARG A 51 -40.23 49.28 4.71
N PRO A 52 -39.29 49.11 3.77
CA PRO A 52 -39.51 49.46 2.38
C PRO A 52 -40.57 48.53 1.76
N ARG A 53 -41.46 49.11 0.94
CA ARG A 53 -42.50 48.40 0.19
C ARG A 53 -41.85 47.39 -0.77
N ALA A 54 -42.31 46.14 -0.72
CA ALA A 54 -41.85 45.08 -1.62
C ALA A 54 -42.20 45.43 -3.08
N PRO A 55 -41.27 45.26 -4.04
CA PRO A 55 -41.56 45.46 -5.46
C PRO A 55 -42.53 44.39 -6.00
N PRO A 56 -43.32 44.71 -7.04
CA PRO A 56 -44.28 43.79 -7.62
C PRO A 56 -43.58 42.58 -8.24
N ARG A 57 -44.03 41.38 -7.86
CA ARG A 57 -43.53 40.10 -8.36
C ARG A 57 -43.82 39.99 -9.87
N ARG A 58 -42.78 40.07 -10.70
CA ARG A 58 -42.83 39.63 -12.11
C ARG A 58 -43.12 38.12 -12.11
N ARG A 59 -44.23 37.71 -12.72
CA ARG A 59 -44.52 36.30 -13.02
C ARG A 59 -43.52 35.86 -14.09
N PHE A 60 -42.48 35.13 -13.69
CA PHE A 60 -41.68 34.35 -14.61
C PHE A 60 -42.52 33.15 -15.05
N ASN A 61 -42.78 33.03 -16.35
CA ASN A 61 -43.26 31.78 -16.93
C ASN A 61 -42.12 30.77 -16.80
N ILE A 62 -42.21 29.91 -15.79
CA ILE A 62 -41.37 28.72 -15.65
C ILE A 62 -41.79 27.82 -16.82
N LEU A 63 -40.98 27.79 -17.87
CA LEU A 63 -41.07 26.76 -18.89
C LEU A 63 -40.92 25.42 -18.16
N ALA A 64 -41.90 24.54 -18.35
CA ALA A 64 -41.92 23.23 -17.71
C ALA A 64 -40.58 22.52 -17.95
N GLU A 65 -39.81 22.36 -16.87
CA GLU A 65 -38.59 21.57 -16.88
C GLU A 65 -38.97 20.16 -17.31
N GLN A 66 -38.44 19.74 -18.47
CA GLN A 66 -38.52 18.36 -18.89
C GLN A 66 -37.88 17.52 -17.78
N PRO A 67 -38.54 16.47 -17.25
CA PRO A 67 -37.93 15.60 -16.25
C PRO A 67 -36.67 14.99 -16.88
N VAL A 68 -35.52 15.32 -16.31
CA VAL A 68 -34.27 14.65 -16.64
C VAL A 68 -34.44 13.21 -16.19
N ASP A 69 -34.36 12.28 -17.14
CA ASP A 69 -34.48 10.85 -16.86
C ASP A 69 -33.23 10.37 -16.12
N ILE A 70 -33.28 10.42 -14.78
CA ILE A 70 -32.18 10.01 -13.90
C ILE A 70 -31.88 8.50 -14.07
N GLU A 71 -32.84 7.69 -14.52
CA GLU A 71 -32.62 6.26 -14.80
C GLU A 71 -31.73 6.01 -16.02
N ALA A 72 -31.55 6.99 -16.92
CA ALA A 72 -30.67 6.86 -18.07
C ALA A 72 -29.19 7.22 -17.78
N MET A 73 -28.88 7.75 -16.59
CA MET A 73 -27.51 8.04 -16.14
C MET A 73 -26.94 6.94 -15.22
N VAL A 74 -27.16 5.68 -15.58
CA VAL A 74 -26.44 4.56 -14.94
C VAL A 74 -24.95 4.73 -15.29
N PHE A 75 -24.18 5.22 -14.32
CA PHE A 75 -22.73 5.21 -14.35
C PHE A 75 -22.29 3.75 -14.49
N GLN A 76 -21.99 3.32 -15.72
CA GLN A 76 -21.38 2.02 -15.95
C GLN A 76 -19.99 2.09 -15.32
N ALA A 77 -19.86 1.52 -14.12
CA ALA A 77 -18.55 1.31 -13.53
C ALA A 77 -17.70 0.54 -14.57
N PRO A 78 -16.50 1.03 -14.90
CA PRO A 78 -15.68 0.38 -15.90
C PRO A 78 -15.48 -1.10 -15.52
N GLU A 79 -15.70 -2.00 -16.47
CA GLU A 79 -15.42 -3.42 -16.26
C GLU A 79 -13.92 -3.60 -15.99
N VAL A 80 -13.55 -3.85 -14.74
CA VAL A 80 -12.18 -4.21 -14.38
C VAL A 80 -11.92 -5.64 -14.86
N ARG A 81 -11.27 -5.78 -16.01
CA ARG A 81 -10.80 -7.08 -16.50
C ARG A 81 -9.56 -7.52 -15.72
N ILE A 82 -9.77 -8.30 -14.67
CA ILE A 82 -8.66 -8.95 -13.96
C ILE A 82 -8.03 -9.99 -14.89
N ARG A 83 -6.87 -9.66 -15.48
CA ARG A 83 -6.02 -10.64 -16.17
C ARG A 83 -5.42 -11.58 -15.12
N ASN A 84 -6.09 -12.71 -14.90
CA ASN A 84 -5.49 -13.83 -14.17
C ASN A 84 -4.44 -14.49 -15.06
N ASP A 85 -3.29 -13.82 -15.19
CA ASP A 85 -2.15 -14.34 -15.92
C ASP A 85 -1.32 -15.20 -14.96
N SER A 86 -1.31 -16.51 -15.21
CA SER A 86 -0.43 -17.45 -14.50
C SER A 86 1.06 -17.09 -14.66
N GLN A 87 1.40 -16.19 -15.59
CA GLN A 87 2.74 -15.65 -15.79
C GLN A 87 3.08 -14.45 -14.89
N ASN A 88 2.14 -13.89 -14.10
CA ASN A 88 2.45 -12.79 -13.19
C ASN A 88 3.50 -13.18 -12.12
N VAL A 89 3.63 -14.48 -11.81
CA VAL A 89 4.69 -14.96 -10.89
C VAL A 89 6.09 -14.91 -11.48
N HIS A 90 6.22 -14.64 -12.78
CA HIS A 90 7.49 -14.40 -13.47
C HIS A 90 7.68 -12.92 -13.84
N ASP A 91 6.74 -12.06 -13.47
CA ASP A 91 6.86 -10.62 -13.66
C ASP A 91 7.99 -10.08 -12.78
N SER A 92 8.99 -9.44 -13.42
CA SER A 92 10.14 -8.89 -12.74
C SER A 92 9.78 -7.86 -11.67
N THR A 93 8.69 -7.12 -11.86
CA THR A 93 8.19 -6.09 -10.94
C THR A 93 7.60 -6.72 -9.68
N VAL A 94 6.81 -7.78 -9.83
CA VAL A 94 6.26 -8.58 -8.72
C VAL A 94 7.39 -9.18 -7.89
N MET A 95 8.38 -9.77 -8.56
CA MET A 95 9.53 -10.38 -7.88
C MET A 95 10.42 -9.33 -7.18
N ALA A 96 10.56 -8.12 -7.76
CA ALA A 96 11.30 -7.02 -7.13
C ALA A 96 10.58 -6.49 -5.89
N GLY A 97 9.27 -6.21 -5.99
CA GLY A 97 8.44 -5.79 -4.86
C GLY A 97 8.44 -6.82 -3.73
N THR A 98 8.38 -8.11 -4.07
CA THR A 98 8.49 -9.20 -3.09
C THR A 98 9.82 -9.14 -2.33
N ASN A 99 10.93 -8.94 -3.05
CA ASN A 99 12.25 -8.85 -2.44
C ASN A 99 12.38 -7.64 -1.49
N VAL A 100 11.87 -6.48 -1.92
CA VAL A 100 11.85 -5.26 -1.09
C VAL A 100 11.00 -5.47 0.17
N ALA A 101 9.83 -6.08 0.04
CA ALA A 101 8.95 -6.39 1.17
C ALA A 101 9.62 -7.35 2.17
N LEU A 102 10.26 -8.41 1.70
CA LEU A 102 10.99 -9.35 2.55
C LEU A 102 12.17 -8.68 3.27
N GLN A 103 12.93 -7.82 2.58
CA GLN A 103 14.00 -7.05 3.21
C GLN A 103 13.45 -6.13 4.31
N LYS A 104 12.37 -5.37 4.03
CA LYS A 104 11.72 -4.51 5.03
C LYS A 104 11.23 -5.32 6.23
N LEU A 105 10.73 -6.54 6.03
CA LEU A 105 10.34 -7.43 7.11
C LEU A 105 11.55 -7.90 7.93
N ALA A 106 12.63 -8.31 7.27
CA ALA A 106 13.87 -8.70 7.94
C ALA A 106 14.47 -7.56 8.78
N ASP A 107 14.44 -6.33 8.26
CA ASP A 107 14.94 -5.13 8.94
C ASP A 107 14.16 -4.77 10.22
N LYS A 108 12.94 -5.31 10.41
CA LYS A 108 12.20 -5.19 11.69
C LYS A 108 12.80 -6.06 12.80
N GLY A 109 13.75 -6.93 12.49
CA GLY A 109 14.44 -7.79 13.46
C GLY A 109 13.64 -9.01 13.90
N TYR A 110 12.69 -9.48 13.09
CA TYR A 110 12.00 -10.74 13.37
C TYR A 110 12.97 -11.91 13.25
N SER A 111 12.85 -12.88 14.15
CA SER A 111 13.63 -14.12 14.10
C SER A 111 13.01 -15.10 13.10
N THR A 112 13.86 -15.74 12.30
CA THR A 112 13.50 -16.85 11.42
C THR A 112 13.76 -18.22 12.06
N ASP A 113 14.38 -18.27 13.25
CA ASP A 113 14.85 -19.50 13.92
C ASP A 113 13.76 -20.29 14.67
N GLY A 114 12.49 -20.15 14.28
CA GLY A 114 11.35 -20.75 14.97
C GLY A 114 10.59 -21.79 14.15
N ASP A 115 10.07 -22.83 14.80
CA ASP A 115 9.10 -23.73 14.16
C ASP A 115 7.74 -23.03 14.06
N THR A 116 7.55 -22.30 12.97
CA THR A 116 6.29 -21.61 12.67
C THR A 116 5.22 -22.54 12.11
N LYS A 117 5.55 -23.79 11.77
CA LYS A 117 4.60 -24.70 11.11
C LYS A 117 3.44 -25.07 12.03
N ALA A 118 3.68 -25.29 13.32
CA ALA A 118 2.62 -25.60 14.28
C ALA A 118 1.58 -24.47 14.36
N THR A 119 2.04 -23.22 14.49
CA THR A 119 1.18 -22.03 14.49
C THR A 119 0.39 -21.89 13.19
N VAL A 120 1.03 -22.15 12.04
CA VAL A 120 0.34 -22.06 10.74
C VAL A 120 -0.68 -23.19 10.56
N VAL A 121 -0.43 -24.39 11.10
CA VAL A 121 -1.44 -25.47 11.14
C VAL A 121 -2.68 -25.02 11.93
N GLU A 122 -2.50 -24.35 13.06
CA GLU A 122 -3.62 -23.78 13.84
C GLU A 122 -4.39 -22.72 13.04
N MET A 123 -3.68 -21.82 12.35
CA MET A 123 -4.29 -20.82 11.46
C MET A 123 -5.09 -21.48 10.34
N ILE A 124 -4.54 -22.50 9.67
CA ILE A 124 -5.25 -23.25 8.62
C ILE A 124 -6.48 -23.96 9.17
N ASN A 125 -6.41 -24.56 10.37
CA ASN A 125 -7.55 -25.24 10.95
C ASN A 125 -8.67 -24.27 11.35
N ALA A 126 -8.32 -23.08 11.82
CA ALA A 126 -9.24 -22.01 12.19
C ALA A 126 -9.79 -21.20 11.01
N SER A 127 -9.20 -21.34 9.81
CA SER A 127 -9.59 -20.56 8.63
C SER A 127 -10.98 -20.92 8.08
N SER A 128 -11.48 -20.02 7.24
CA SER A 128 -12.74 -20.10 6.50
C SER A 128 -12.73 -21.13 5.36
N LEU A 129 -11.56 -21.70 5.04
CA LEU A 129 -11.42 -22.71 3.98
C LEU A 129 -12.29 -23.94 4.22
N ASP A 130 -12.77 -24.55 3.13
CA ASP A 130 -13.38 -25.87 3.19
C ASP A 130 -12.32 -26.98 3.42
N SER A 131 -12.76 -28.22 3.60
CA SER A 131 -11.85 -29.34 3.85
C SER A 131 -10.83 -29.56 2.73
N VAL A 132 -11.20 -29.24 1.47
CA VAL A 132 -10.32 -29.39 0.31
C VAL A 132 -9.25 -28.30 0.32
N GLY A 133 -9.63 -27.05 0.59
CA GLY A 133 -8.73 -25.91 0.75
C GLY A 133 -7.75 -26.11 1.90
N LYS A 134 -8.22 -26.61 3.05
CA LYS A 134 -7.36 -26.93 4.20
C LYS A 134 -6.32 -28.00 3.84
N GLU A 135 -6.72 -29.07 3.14
CA GLU A 135 -5.77 -30.09 2.69
C GLU A 135 -4.75 -29.53 1.69
N LYS A 136 -5.17 -28.66 0.76
CA LYS A 136 -4.24 -27.96 -0.16
C LYS A 136 -3.23 -27.11 0.62
N ALA A 137 -3.70 -26.29 1.55
CA ALA A 137 -2.84 -25.42 2.37
C ALA A 137 -1.84 -26.25 3.19
N LEU A 138 -2.28 -27.32 3.85
CA LEU A 138 -1.41 -28.23 4.59
C LEU A 138 -0.38 -28.92 3.70
N ARG A 139 -0.78 -29.33 2.49
CA ARG A 139 0.14 -29.92 1.50
C ARG A 139 1.22 -28.94 1.09
N VAL A 140 0.88 -27.67 0.86
CA VAL A 140 1.86 -26.62 0.53
C VAL A 140 2.77 -26.32 1.72
N LEU A 141 2.22 -26.16 2.92
CA LEU A 141 2.98 -25.93 4.15
C LEU A 141 4.06 -27.01 4.39
N ARG A 142 3.70 -28.29 4.18
CA ARG A 142 4.63 -29.42 4.29
C ARG A 142 5.71 -29.41 3.20
N SER A 143 5.44 -28.80 2.06
CA SER A 143 6.37 -28.71 0.92
C SER A 143 7.35 -27.54 0.99
N LEU A 144 7.24 -26.66 2.01
CA LEU A 144 8.13 -25.50 2.11
C LEU A 144 9.57 -25.95 2.39
N GLY A 145 10.47 -25.60 1.48
CA GLY A 145 11.89 -25.92 1.56
C GLY A 145 12.67 -25.01 2.49
N SER A 146 13.75 -25.55 3.07
CA SER A 146 14.72 -24.81 3.89
C SER A 146 15.93 -24.31 3.08
N ASP A 147 16.01 -24.67 1.79
CA ASP A 147 17.10 -24.21 0.94
C ASP A 147 16.90 -22.74 0.57
N GLU A 148 17.99 -21.97 0.58
CA GLU A 148 17.97 -20.55 0.25
C GLU A 148 17.60 -20.33 -1.22
N HIS A 149 16.60 -19.50 -1.46
CA HIS A 149 16.21 -19.13 -2.81
C HIS A 149 17.14 -18.04 -3.35
N SER A 150 17.86 -18.35 -4.43
CA SER A 150 18.93 -17.50 -5.00
C SER A 150 18.54 -16.04 -5.29
N ARG A 151 17.27 -15.77 -5.59
CA ARG A 151 16.78 -14.41 -5.84
C ARG A 151 16.52 -13.61 -4.56
N TYR A 152 16.03 -14.27 -3.51
CA TYR A 152 15.53 -13.60 -2.31
C TYR A 152 16.53 -13.66 -1.14
N GLY A 153 17.56 -14.51 -1.23
CA GLY A 153 18.50 -14.72 -0.15
C GLY A 153 17.86 -15.34 1.10
N LEU A 154 16.70 -15.98 0.95
CA LEU A 154 15.89 -16.56 2.02
C LEU A 154 15.28 -17.87 1.56
N SER A 155 15.09 -18.81 2.48
CA SER A 155 14.31 -20.01 2.19
C SER A 155 12.80 -19.74 2.20
N GLU A 156 12.01 -20.69 1.72
CA GLU A 156 10.54 -20.61 1.78
C GLU A 156 10.04 -20.63 3.23
N GLN A 157 10.76 -21.32 4.12
CA GLN A 157 10.47 -21.36 5.56
C GLN A 157 10.81 -20.03 6.24
N ASP A 158 11.92 -19.38 5.87
CA ASP A 158 12.27 -18.05 6.39
C ASP A 158 11.24 -17.02 5.99
N ALA A 159 10.81 -17.01 4.72
CA ALA A 159 9.76 -16.13 4.24
C ALA A 159 8.44 -16.34 5.01
N LEU A 160 8.05 -17.60 5.24
CA LEU A 160 6.89 -17.92 6.08
C LEU A 160 7.05 -17.38 7.51
N ALA A 161 8.24 -17.54 8.10
CA ALA A 161 8.51 -17.10 9.46
C ALA A 161 8.41 -15.57 9.60
N LEU A 162 8.98 -14.81 8.66
CA LEU A 162 8.87 -13.35 8.62
C LEU A 162 7.42 -12.89 8.51
N VAL A 163 6.62 -13.52 7.63
CA VAL A 163 5.20 -13.19 7.47
C VAL A 163 4.42 -13.52 8.75
N CYS A 164 4.64 -14.70 9.35
CA CYS A 164 3.96 -15.09 10.58
C CYS A 164 4.30 -14.15 11.74
N ALA A 165 5.58 -13.77 11.87
CA ALA A 165 6.02 -12.81 12.88
C ALA A 165 5.32 -11.46 12.70
N ARG A 166 5.17 -10.98 11.46
CA ARG A 166 4.44 -9.75 11.17
C ARG A 166 2.95 -9.84 11.48
N ILE A 167 2.30 -10.97 11.19
CA ILE A 167 0.88 -11.19 11.55
C ILE A 167 0.71 -11.18 13.08
N ALA A 168 1.68 -11.73 13.81
CA ALA A 168 1.69 -11.75 15.27
C ALA A 168 2.08 -10.41 15.90
N ASP A 169 2.65 -9.47 15.14
CA ASP A 169 3.06 -8.16 15.63
C ASP A 169 1.88 -7.41 16.28
N PRO A 170 2.08 -6.71 17.42
CA PRO A 170 1.03 -5.93 18.07
C PRO A 170 0.33 -4.90 17.17
N VAL A 171 1.01 -4.34 16.16
CA VAL A 171 0.40 -3.37 15.24
C VAL A 171 -0.73 -3.98 14.41
N ASN A 172 -0.70 -5.31 14.20
CA ASN A 172 -1.71 -6.04 13.45
C ASN A 172 -2.77 -6.70 14.36
N THR A 173 -2.89 -6.30 15.63
CA THR A 173 -3.84 -6.93 16.57
C THR A 173 -5.27 -6.97 16.01
N ASP A 174 -5.73 -5.87 15.41
CA ASP A 174 -7.09 -5.76 14.88
C ASP A 174 -7.28 -6.55 13.57
N ASN A 175 -6.21 -6.71 12.77
CA ASN A 175 -6.25 -7.39 11.48
C ASN A 175 -5.79 -8.85 11.54
N ARG A 176 -5.30 -9.32 12.69
CA ARG A 176 -4.62 -10.62 12.84
C ARG A 176 -5.46 -11.78 12.35
N ALA A 177 -6.75 -11.83 12.71
CA ALA A 177 -7.63 -12.92 12.31
C ALA A 177 -7.81 -12.97 10.78
N VAL A 178 -7.98 -11.81 10.14
CA VAL A 178 -8.13 -11.70 8.69
C VAL A 178 -6.82 -12.08 7.99
N LEU A 179 -5.67 -11.60 8.49
CA LEU A 179 -4.36 -11.94 7.95
C LEU A 179 -4.05 -13.44 8.08
N SER A 180 -4.41 -14.08 9.20
CA SER A 180 -4.28 -15.53 9.37
C SER A 180 -5.16 -16.31 8.38
N ASP A 181 -6.39 -15.85 8.15
CA ASP A 181 -7.27 -16.45 7.14
C ASP A 181 -6.68 -16.30 5.73
N MET A 182 -6.13 -15.12 5.43
CA MET A 182 -5.47 -14.83 4.16
C MET A 182 -4.19 -15.64 3.95
N LEU A 183 -3.42 -15.90 5.01
CA LEU A 183 -2.26 -16.80 4.92
C LEU A 183 -2.70 -18.20 4.50
N ALA A 184 -3.77 -18.72 5.12
CA ALA A 184 -4.31 -20.03 4.79
C ALA A 184 -4.81 -20.08 3.34
N GLN A 185 -5.54 -19.06 2.88
CA GLN A 185 -6.00 -18.95 1.49
C GLN A 185 -4.83 -18.90 0.50
N ASN A 186 -3.82 -18.05 0.75
CA ASN A 186 -2.64 -17.96 -0.11
C ASN A 186 -1.86 -19.28 -0.16
N LEU A 187 -1.77 -20.03 0.94
CA LEU A 187 -1.20 -21.39 0.94
C LEU A 187 -2.03 -22.36 0.09
N ALA A 188 -3.36 -22.31 0.16
CA ALA A 188 -4.23 -23.15 -0.66
C ALA A 188 -4.12 -22.83 -2.17
N ASP A 189 -4.02 -21.54 -2.51
CA ASP A 189 -3.94 -21.03 -3.88
C ASP A 189 -2.60 -21.35 -4.57
N ASN A 190 -1.60 -21.81 -3.82
CA ASN A 190 -0.36 -22.37 -4.36
C ASN A 190 -0.55 -23.76 -4.99
N VAL A 191 -1.77 -24.30 -5.02
CA VAL A 191 -2.10 -25.54 -5.73
C VAL A 191 -2.95 -25.24 -6.96
N VAL A 192 -2.32 -25.24 -8.14
CA VAL A 192 -2.97 -25.02 -9.44
C VAL A 192 -3.05 -26.35 -10.18
N ASP A 193 -4.27 -26.77 -10.56
CA ASP A 193 -4.54 -28.04 -11.24
C ASP A 193 -3.90 -29.26 -10.55
N GLY A 194 -3.88 -29.25 -9.21
CA GLY A 194 -3.33 -30.32 -8.38
C GLY A 194 -1.80 -30.29 -8.20
N MET A 195 -1.10 -29.36 -8.85
CA MET A 195 0.35 -29.17 -8.75
C MET A 195 0.68 -28.01 -7.80
N ILE A 196 1.70 -28.20 -6.96
CA ILE A 196 2.23 -27.13 -6.10
C ILE A 196 3.09 -26.19 -6.97
N MET A 197 2.92 -24.88 -6.79
CA MET A 197 3.69 -23.86 -7.50
C MET A 197 5.20 -23.92 -7.20
N CYS A 198 5.99 -23.27 -8.06
CA CYS A 198 7.43 -23.13 -7.87
C CYS A 198 7.78 -22.30 -6.61
N SER A 199 9.04 -22.35 -6.21
CA SER A 199 9.53 -21.66 -5.00
C SER A 199 9.26 -20.16 -5.00
N SER A 200 9.52 -19.49 -6.13
CA SER A 200 9.27 -18.06 -6.27
C SER A 200 7.78 -17.70 -6.15
N GLY A 201 6.90 -18.56 -6.69
CA GLY A 201 5.45 -18.41 -6.56
C GLY A 201 4.98 -18.55 -5.12
N LYS A 202 5.52 -19.54 -4.38
CA LYS A 202 5.23 -19.75 -2.96
C LYS A 202 5.64 -18.54 -2.12
N ILE A 203 6.88 -18.06 -2.26
CA ILE A 203 7.39 -16.91 -1.50
C ILE A 203 6.59 -15.63 -1.80
N ASN A 204 6.26 -15.39 -3.07
CA ASN A 204 5.44 -14.24 -3.45
C ASN A 204 4.04 -14.32 -2.80
N ARG A 205 3.36 -15.46 -2.88
CA ARG A 205 2.03 -15.66 -2.26
C ARG A 205 2.06 -15.53 -0.74
N LEU A 206 3.11 -16.03 -0.08
CA LEU A 206 3.29 -15.83 1.36
C LEU A 206 3.37 -14.33 1.68
N THR A 207 4.23 -13.60 0.97
CA THR A 207 4.45 -12.16 1.18
C THR A 207 3.18 -11.34 0.91
N GLN A 208 2.42 -11.70 -0.14
CA GLN A 208 1.15 -11.05 -0.50
C GLN A 208 0.06 -11.19 0.57
N THR A 209 0.21 -12.07 1.56
CA THR A 209 -0.71 -12.13 2.72
C THR A 209 -0.85 -10.79 3.44
N LEU A 210 0.22 -10.00 3.47
CA LEU A 210 0.27 -8.71 4.16
C LEU A 210 -0.20 -7.54 3.27
N GLN A 211 -0.32 -7.77 1.96
CA GLN A 211 -0.69 -6.73 0.99
C GLN A 211 -2.08 -6.18 1.31
N VAL A 212 -2.23 -4.84 1.36
CA VAL A 212 -3.46 -4.09 1.68
C VAL A 212 -3.98 -4.24 3.12
N LEU A 213 -3.80 -5.38 3.79
CA LEU A 213 -4.40 -5.64 5.09
C LEU A 213 -3.46 -5.40 6.28
N ASP A 214 -2.16 -5.27 6.04
CA ASP A 214 -1.22 -4.90 7.09
C ASP A 214 -1.47 -3.46 7.58
N ALA A 215 -1.36 -3.22 8.88
CA ALA A 215 -1.55 -1.89 9.44
C ALA A 215 -0.53 -0.85 8.92
N ASP A 216 0.66 -1.28 8.51
CA ASP A 216 1.65 -0.48 7.80
C ASP A 216 1.54 -0.73 6.29
N GLN A 217 0.75 0.12 5.63
CA GLN A 217 0.48 0.04 4.19
C GLN A 217 1.73 0.24 3.31
N THR A 218 2.86 0.67 3.88
CA THR A 218 4.11 0.88 3.15
C THR A 218 5.04 -0.34 3.18
N LEU A 219 4.68 -1.37 3.97
CA LEU A 219 5.52 -2.53 4.19
C LEU A 219 5.57 -3.44 2.96
N VAL A 220 4.42 -3.72 2.36
CA VAL A 220 4.28 -4.61 1.21
C VAL A 220 3.51 -3.89 0.11
N ASP A 221 4.22 -3.57 -0.98
CA ASP A 221 3.64 -2.97 -2.18
C ASP A 221 4.15 -3.72 -3.43
N ILE A 222 3.43 -4.77 -3.79
CA ILE A 222 3.75 -5.66 -4.91
C ILE A 222 2.77 -5.36 -6.05
N LYS A 223 3.27 -4.72 -7.11
CA LYS A 223 2.47 -4.39 -8.28
C LYS A 223 2.97 -5.13 -9.51
N PRO A 224 2.09 -5.80 -10.28
CA PRO A 224 2.45 -6.32 -11.57
C PRO A 224 2.61 -5.18 -12.58
N LYS A 225 3.35 -5.46 -13.65
CA LYS A 225 3.73 -4.47 -14.66
C LYS A 225 2.53 -3.82 -15.36
N TRP A 226 1.46 -4.58 -15.59
CA TRP A 226 0.24 -4.04 -16.18
C TRP A 226 -0.43 -2.99 -15.27
N ALA A 227 -0.44 -3.21 -13.95
CA ALA A 227 -1.04 -2.26 -13.01
C ALA A 227 -0.24 -0.96 -12.95
N VAL A 228 1.09 -1.07 -12.98
CA VAL A 228 1.98 0.10 -13.07
C VAL A 228 1.69 0.91 -14.34
N ARG A 229 1.47 0.25 -15.49
CA ARG A 229 1.12 0.94 -16.75
C ARG A 229 -0.22 1.66 -16.67
N GLU A 230 -1.23 1.04 -16.07
CA GLU A 230 -2.54 1.67 -15.88
C GLU A 230 -2.41 2.90 -14.98
N GLU A 231 -1.68 2.80 -13.86
CA GLU A 231 -1.44 3.94 -12.97
C GLU A 231 -0.64 5.06 -13.64
N ILE A 232 0.35 4.74 -14.50
CA ILE A 232 1.06 5.73 -15.32
C ILE A 232 0.10 6.43 -16.28
N ALA A 233 -0.79 5.69 -16.96
CA ALA A 233 -1.77 6.27 -17.88
C ALA A 233 -2.71 7.25 -17.16
N ASP A 234 -3.22 6.86 -15.99
CA ASP A 234 -4.08 7.70 -15.15
C ASP A 234 -3.34 8.96 -14.69
N ASN A 235 -2.08 8.82 -14.28
CA ASN A 235 -1.24 9.96 -13.89
C ASN A 235 -0.95 10.88 -15.08
N ALA A 236 -0.68 10.33 -16.27
CA ALA A 236 -0.45 11.12 -17.48
C ALA A 236 -1.68 11.97 -17.83
N SER A 237 -2.89 11.40 -17.74
CA SER A 237 -4.13 12.15 -17.95
C SER A 237 -4.30 13.28 -16.95
N LYS A 238 -4.08 13.01 -15.66
CA LYS A 238 -4.20 14.03 -14.59
C LYS A 238 -3.18 15.16 -14.78
N VAL A 239 -1.92 14.80 -15.04
CA VAL A 239 -0.84 15.78 -15.28
C VAL A 239 -1.17 16.67 -16.48
N ARG A 240 -1.70 16.11 -17.57
CA ARG A 240 -2.14 16.91 -18.72
C ARG A 240 -3.22 17.90 -18.32
N ASP A 241 -4.26 17.44 -17.63
CA ASP A 241 -5.40 18.27 -17.24
C ASP A 241 -4.96 19.39 -16.28
N ASP A 242 -4.09 19.08 -15.31
CA ASP A 242 -3.52 20.04 -14.36
C ASP A 242 -2.65 21.09 -15.06
N VAL A 243 -1.75 20.67 -15.95
CA VAL A 243 -0.89 21.60 -16.70
C VAL A 243 -1.75 22.50 -17.59
N LEU A 244 -2.64 21.94 -18.41
CA LEU A 244 -3.51 22.71 -19.31
C LEU A 244 -4.49 23.63 -18.57
N GLY A 245 -4.90 23.27 -17.36
CA GLY A 245 -5.72 24.12 -16.50
C GLY A 245 -4.96 25.30 -15.89
N SER A 246 -3.63 25.24 -15.87
CA SER A 246 -2.75 26.29 -15.33
C SER A 246 -2.20 27.25 -16.40
N LEU A 247 -2.38 26.95 -17.68
CA LEU A 247 -1.87 27.76 -18.79
C LEU A 247 -2.70 29.03 -19.00
N THR A 248 -2.05 30.08 -19.48
CA THR A 248 -2.71 31.23 -20.09
C THR A 248 -3.35 30.86 -21.44
N ASP A 249 -4.29 31.68 -21.92
CA ASP A 249 -4.95 31.46 -23.22
C ASP A 249 -3.92 31.43 -24.37
N GLU A 250 -2.89 32.29 -24.30
CA GLU A 250 -1.80 32.31 -25.28
C GLU A 250 -0.94 31.04 -25.25
N GLU A 251 -0.53 30.57 -24.06
CA GLU A 251 0.23 29.32 -23.91
C GLU A 251 -0.59 28.11 -24.37
N ARG A 252 -1.87 28.05 -24.02
CA ARG A 252 -2.79 26.96 -24.42
C ARG A 252 -2.94 26.93 -25.93
N LYS A 253 -3.13 28.09 -26.57
CA LYS A 253 -3.18 28.16 -28.02
C LYS A 253 -1.86 27.73 -28.66
N GLY A 254 -0.72 28.11 -28.07
CA GLY A 254 0.60 27.67 -28.52
C GLY A 254 0.76 26.15 -28.49
N TYR A 255 0.23 25.49 -27.46
CA TYR A 255 0.18 24.03 -27.35
C TYR A 255 -0.77 23.41 -28.38
N ASP A 256 -2.02 23.89 -28.47
CA ASP A 256 -3.03 23.34 -29.38
C ASP A 256 -2.63 23.46 -30.87
N ASP A 257 -1.88 24.51 -31.21
CA ASP A 257 -1.35 24.76 -32.57
C ASP A 257 0.00 24.06 -32.82
N ASP A 258 0.56 23.32 -31.85
CA ASP A 258 1.89 22.67 -31.89
C ASP A 258 3.04 23.64 -32.22
N THR A 259 2.96 24.86 -31.67
CA THR A 259 3.95 25.94 -31.88
C THR A 259 4.78 26.26 -30.65
N ASP A 260 4.33 25.84 -29.45
CA ASP A 260 5.05 26.00 -28.19
C ASP A 260 5.10 24.67 -27.41
N SER A 261 6.31 24.11 -27.29
CA SER A 261 6.56 22.85 -26.57
C SER A 261 6.74 23.03 -25.06
N THR A 262 6.61 24.24 -24.53
CA THR A 262 6.77 24.52 -23.09
C THR A 262 5.76 23.73 -22.25
N ALA A 263 4.50 23.67 -22.68
CA ALA A 263 3.47 22.90 -21.99
C ALA A 263 3.78 21.40 -22.00
N ALA A 264 4.12 20.84 -23.16
CA ALA A 264 4.52 19.43 -23.29
C ALA A 264 5.76 19.11 -22.42
N GLY A 265 6.75 20.00 -22.39
CA GLY A 265 7.91 19.88 -21.50
C GLY A 265 7.53 19.82 -20.02
N ARG A 266 6.66 20.74 -19.56
CA ARG A 266 6.13 20.73 -18.19
C ARG A 266 5.39 19.43 -17.86
N MET A 267 4.60 18.89 -18.79
CA MET A 267 3.89 17.61 -18.61
C MET A 267 4.86 16.44 -18.49
N ARG A 268 5.86 16.35 -19.38
CA ARG A 268 6.88 15.28 -19.35
C ARG A 268 7.66 15.30 -18.04
N ASP A 269 8.09 16.48 -17.59
CA ASP A 269 8.84 16.64 -16.34
C ASP A 269 7.98 16.26 -15.12
N ALA A 270 6.74 16.75 -15.05
CA ALA A 270 5.82 16.47 -13.96
C ALA A 270 5.49 14.97 -13.85
N LEU A 271 5.14 14.33 -14.98
CA LEU A 271 4.86 12.89 -15.02
C LEU A 271 6.07 12.07 -14.61
N THR A 272 7.26 12.41 -15.14
CA THR A 272 8.51 11.70 -14.83
C THR A 272 8.84 11.80 -13.34
N GLN A 273 8.75 12.99 -12.74
CA GLN A 273 9.02 13.18 -11.31
C GLN A 273 8.00 12.43 -10.44
N GLN A 274 6.72 12.49 -10.78
CA GLN A 274 5.67 11.80 -10.03
C GLN A 274 5.84 10.28 -10.07
N CYS A 275 6.12 9.72 -11.24
CA CYS A 275 6.31 8.28 -11.41
C CYS A 275 7.64 7.80 -10.80
N ARG A 276 8.72 8.60 -10.85
CA ARG A 276 9.99 8.28 -10.18
C ARG A 276 9.82 8.10 -8.68
N LYS A 277 9.13 9.05 -8.04
CA LYS A 277 8.81 8.97 -6.62
C LYS A 277 7.95 7.74 -6.29
N SER A 278 6.96 7.45 -7.13
CA SER A 278 5.99 6.38 -6.88
C SER A 278 6.57 4.98 -7.11
N TYR A 279 7.48 4.81 -8.07
CA TYR A 279 7.93 3.47 -8.49
C TYR A 279 9.41 3.21 -8.25
N VAL A 280 10.30 4.20 -8.43
CA VAL A 280 11.74 3.98 -8.24
C VAL A 280 12.12 4.11 -6.78
N GLU A 281 11.71 5.21 -6.12
CA GLU A 281 12.01 5.42 -4.69
C GLU A 281 11.32 4.38 -3.81
N ALA A 282 10.17 3.85 -4.24
CA ALA A 282 9.47 2.76 -3.57
C ALA A 282 10.12 1.37 -3.81
N GLY A 283 11.06 1.26 -4.75
CA GLY A 283 11.74 0.01 -5.10
C GLY A 283 10.93 -0.94 -5.99
N ILE A 284 9.89 -0.45 -6.67
CA ILE A 284 9.02 -1.24 -7.56
C ILE A 284 9.68 -1.41 -8.94
N LEU A 285 10.30 -0.35 -9.47
CA LEU A 285 11.00 -0.34 -10.75
C LEU A 285 12.43 0.20 -10.58
N SER A 286 13.36 -0.23 -11.44
CA SER A 286 14.60 0.52 -11.67
C SER A 286 14.34 1.77 -12.51
N GLU A 287 15.29 2.73 -12.51
CA GLU A 287 15.22 3.92 -13.37
C GLU A 287 15.05 3.55 -14.85
N GLU A 288 15.84 2.59 -15.34
CA GLU A 288 15.79 2.11 -16.73
C GLU A 288 14.42 1.47 -17.06
N GLN A 289 13.86 0.69 -16.13
CA GLN A 289 12.54 0.12 -16.31
C GLN A 289 11.47 1.21 -16.34
N LEU A 290 11.55 2.20 -15.46
CA LEU A 290 10.61 3.32 -15.46
C LEU A 290 10.68 4.10 -16.77
N GLU A 291 11.88 4.40 -17.27
CA GLU A 291 12.07 5.08 -18.56
C GLU A 291 11.40 4.31 -19.71
N ALA A 292 11.60 2.99 -19.74
CA ALA A 292 10.96 2.13 -20.74
C ALA A 292 9.43 2.14 -20.64
N GLU A 293 8.86 2.19 -19.43
CA GLU A 293 7.41 2.26 -19.23
C GLU A 293 6.82 3.65 -19.51
N LEU A 294 7.58 4.73 -19.29
CA LEU A 294 7.15 6.10 -19.56
C LEU A 294 7.22 6.46 -21.04
N SER A 295 8.14 5.84 -21.79
CA SER A 295 8.42 6.17 -23.20
C SER A 295 7.17 6.36 -24.08
N PRO A 296 6.15 5.47 -24.06
CA PRO A 296 4.94 5.66 -24.85
C PRO A 296 4.13 6.91 -24.49
N PHE A 297 4.07 7.26 -23.20
CA PHE A 297 3.28 8.38 -22.71
C PHE A 297 3.98 9.72 -22.94
N LEU A 298 5.31 9.76 -22.82
CA LEU A 298 6.08 10.99 -23.02
C LEU A 298 6.09 11.44 -24.48
N THR A 299 5.89 10.52 -25.43
CA THR A 299 5.74 10.84 -26.86
C THR A 299 4.35 11.34 -27.25
N GLU A 300 3.34 11.17 -26.39
CA GLU A 300 1.97 11.61 -26.64
C GLU A 300 1.66 13.03 -26.15
N PHE A 301 2.55 13.61 -25.34
CA PHE A 301 2.50 15.03 -24.96
C PHE A 301 3.10 15.94 -26.03
#